data_AF-A0A9Q2LEA5-F1
#
_entry.id   AF-A0A9Q2LEA5-F1
#
_cell.length_a   1.000
_cell.length_b   1.000
_cell.length_c   1.000
_cell.angle_alpha   90.00
_cell.angle_beta   90.00
_cell.angle_gamma   90.00
#
_symmetry.space_group_name_H-M   'P 1'
#
loop_
_entity.id
_entity.type
_entity.pdbx_description
1 polymer ?
#
loop_
_entity_poly.entity_id
_entity_poly.type
_entity_poly.pdbx_seq_one_letter_code
_entity_poly.pdbx_strand_id
1 'polypeptide(L)'
;MHGEVKPTGAALGAELRGLDLSKPLTNLEVELIKQAWLDHSVLLFRGQDLDDDALIRFSRNFGKLELSPASADATAGGQIHSQPEIWIISNVVEDGQPIGALGDKEADWHTDMSYVDEPPMGSILYSLEVPKVGGNTSFGNMYKAYEKLPAVLRDAARELTCRHDSSTTSVGETRV
;
A
#
# COMPACT_ATOMS: atom_id res chain seq x y z
N MET A 1 16.54 19.57 -7.87
CA MET A 1 17.40 18.70 -7.03
C MET A 1 17.05 17.30 -7.48
N HIS A 2 17.99 16.47 -7.95
CA HIS A 2 17.64 15.15 -8.49
C HIS A 2 17.43 14.19 -7.31
N GLY A 3 16.37 13.38 -7.37
CA GLY A 3 16.08 12.38 -6.33
C GLY A 3 17.23 11.38 -6.18
N GLU A 4 17.52 10.96 -4.96
CA GLU A 4 18.52 9.95 -4.63
C GLU A 4 17.81 8.66 -4.19
N VAL A 5 18.17 7.52 -4.81
CA VAL A 5 17.71 6.19 -4.40
C VAL A 5 18.72 5.60 -3.41
N LYS A 6 18.29 5.30 -2.18
CA LYS A 6 19.10 4.64 -1.17
C LYS A 6 18.51 3.27 -0.82
N PRO A 7 19.02 2.18 -1.41
CA PRO A 7 18.55 0.83 -1.08
C PRO A 7 18.74 0.51 0.40
N THR A 8 17.82 -0.28 0.97
CA THR A 8 17.93 -0.75 2.37
C THR A 8 19.07 -1.75 2.56
N GLY A 9 19.54 -2.37 1.48
CA GLY A 9 20.46 -3.52 1.50
C GLY A 9 19.78 -4.85 1.83
N ALA A 10 18.47 -4.85 2.10
CA ALA A 10 17.69 -6.04 2.41
C ALA A 10 17.13 -6.73 1.14
N ALA A 11 16.20 -7.68 1.33
CA ALA A 11 15.57 -8.39 0.23
C ALA A 11 14.74 -7.46 -0.69
N LEU A 12 14.20 -6.37 -0.15
CA LEU A 12 13.40 -5.35 -0.83
C LEU A 12 13.61 -4.00 -0.13
N GLY A 13 13.12 -2.93 -0.73
CA GLY A 13 13.01 -1.62 -0.12
C GLY A 13 14.11 -0.64 -0.52
N ALA A 14 13.74 0.60 -0.78
CA ALA A 14 14.65 1.74 -0.87
C ALA A 14 14.03 3.00 -0.26
N GLU A 15 14.86 3.86 0.31
CA GLU A 15 14.47 5.22 0.68
C GLU A 15 14.75 6.15 -0.50
N LEU A 16 13.77 6.95 -0.90
CA LEU A 16 13.93 7.96 -1.93
C LEU A 16 14.01 9.36 -1.30
N ARG A 17 15.09 10.08 -1.57
CA ARG A 17 15.43 11.35 -0.90
C ARG A 17 15.49 12.50 -1.89
N GLY A 18 15.29 13.72 -1.39
CA GLY A 18 15.46 14.94 -2.16
C GLY A 18 14.30 15.29 -3.11
N LEU A 19 13.17 14.58 -3.00
CA LEU A 19 11.93 14.90 -3.69
C LEU A 19 10.90 15.49 -2.71
N ASP A 20 10.15 16.47 -3.20
CA ASP A 20 9.03 17.10 -2.51
C ASP A 20 7.74 16.70 -3.23
N LEU A 21 7.02 15.73 -2.66
CA LEU A 21 5.80 15.16 -3.26
C LEU A 21 4.60 16.10 -3.14
N SER A 22 4.71 17.18 -2.35
CA SER A 22 3.66 18.21 -2.22
C SER A 22 3.53 19.06 -3.48
N LYS A 23 4.43 18.90 -4.46
CA LYS A 23 4.46 19.65 -5.72
C LYS A 23 4.31 18.73 -6.94
N PRO A 24 3.92 19.26 -8.11
CA PRO A 24 3.98 18.51 -9.35
C PRO A 24 5.42 18.04 -9.63
N LEU A 25 5.56 16.76 -9.93
CA LEU A 25 6.84 16.16 -10.31
C LEU A 25 7.08 16.36 -11.81
N THR A 26 8.34 16.45 -12.19
CA THR A 26 8.76 16.36 -13.59
C THR A 26 8.66 14.92 -14.10
N ASN A 27 8.57 14.73 -15.42
CA ASN A 27 8.57 13.40 -16.01
C ASN A 27 9.82 12.58 -15.62
N LEU A 28 10.98 13.23 -15.49
CA LEU A 28 12.21 12.56 -15.08
C LEU A 28 12.14 12.06 -13.63
N GLU A 29 11.55 12.83 -12.72
CA GLU A 29 11.33 12.39 -11.34
C GLU A 29 10.31 11.26 -11.26
N VAL A 30 9.22 11.32 -12.03
CA VAL A 30 8.23 10.23 -12.11
C VAL A 30 8.88 8.93 -12.60
N GLU A 31 9.66 8.98 -13.68
CA GLU A 31 10.37 7.80 -14.21
C GLU A 31 11.41 7.27 -13.23
N LEU A 32 12.14 8.15 -12.52
CA LEU A 32 13.05 7.75 -11.45
C LEU A 32 12.31 6.97 -10.35
N ILE A 33 11.15 7.47 -9.90
CA ILE A 33 10.36 6.81 -8.87
C ILE A 33 9.83 5.46 -9.37
N LYS A 34 9.30 5.41 -10.59
CA LYS A 34 8.80 4.17 -11.20
C LYS A 34 9.90 3.12 -11.29
N GLN A 35 11.06 3.47 -11.80
CA GLN A 35 12.18 2.54 -11.93
C GLN A 35 12.65 2.05 -10.56
N ALA A 36 12.84 2.98 -9.59
CA ALA A 36 13.21 2.60 -8.24
C ALA A 36 12.18 1.68 -7.58
N TRP A 37 10.89 1.90 -7.83
CA TRP A 37 9.83 1.04 -7.31
C TRP A 37 9.86 -0.35 -7.93
N LEU A 38 10.07 -0.47 -9.24
CA LEU A 38 10.23 -1.76 -9.91
C LEU A 38 11.46 -2.53 -9.41
N ASP A 39 12.57 -1.84 -9.17
CA ASP A 39 13.82 -2.46 -8.72
C ASP A 39 13.79 -2.88 -7.24
N HIS A 40 13.02 -2.17 -6.41
CA HIS A 40 13.04 -2.34 -4.96
C HIS A 40 11.72 -2.80 -4.34
N SER A 41 10.63 -2.91 -5.11
CA SER A 41 9.27 -3.31 -4.73
C SER A 41 8.55 -2.38 -3.73
N VAL A 42 9.26 -1.75 -2.80
CA VAL A 42 8.72 -0.82 -1.79
C VAL A 42 9.62 0.41 -1.72
N LEU A 43 9.02 1.59 -1.72
CA LEU A 43 9.73 2.86 -1.56
C LEU A 43 9.28 3.58 -0.29
N LEU A 44 10.24 4.21 0.39
CA LEU A 44 10.00 5.04 1.55
C LEU A 44 10.38 6.49 1.24
N PHE A 45 9.44 7.40 1.48
CA PHE A 45 9.64 8.84 1.41
C PHE A 45 9.53 9.42 2.82
N ARG A 46 10.54 10.17 3.26
CA ARG A 46 10.54 10.81 4.58
C ARG A 46 10.37 12.31 4.47
N GLY A 47 9.83 12.93 5.52
CA GLY A 47 9.70 14.39 5.62
C GLY A 47 8.77 14.99 4.58
N GLN A 48 7.70 14.28 4.24
CA GLN A 48 6.66 14.79 3.35
C GLN A 48 5.54 15.41 4.19
N ASP A 49 4.95 16.47 3.67
CA ASP A 49 3.78 17.15 4.21
C ASP A 49 2.79 17.32 3.05
N LEU A 50 1.80 16.43 3.01
CA LEU A 50 0.84 16.30 1.92
C LEU A 50 -0.57 16.55 2.45
N ASP A 51 -1.31 17.40 1.76
CA ASP A 51 -2.76 17.37 1.79
C ASP A 51 -3.30 16.26 0.88
N ASP A 52 -4.60 16.00 0.98
CA ASP A 52 -5.29 14.97 0.20
C ASP A 52 -5.11 15.17 -1.31
N ASP A 53 -5.19 16.42 -1.79
CA ASP A 53 -4.99 16.77 -3.20
C ASP A 53 -3.56 16.47 -3.69
N ALA A 54 -2.56 16.71 -2.85
CA ALA A 54 -1.17 16.36 -3.14
C ALA A 54 -0.95 14.85 -3.17
N LEU A 55 -1.53 14.12 -2.22
CA LEU A 55 -1.46 12.67 -2.17
C LEU A 55 -2.09 12.05 -3.43
N ILE A 56 -3.29 12.50 -3.81
CA ILE A 56 -3.96 12.06 -5.05
C ILE A 56 -3.14 12.41 -6.28
N ARG A 57 -2.67 13.66 -6.39
CA ARG A 57 -1.88 14.11 -7.55
C ARG A 57 -0.60 13.31 -7.69
N PHE A 58 0.10 13.04 -6.58
CA PHE A 58 1.28 12.18 -6.58
C PHE A 58 0.93 10.77 -7.08
N SER A 59 -0.13 10.18 -6.53
CA SER A 59 -0.55 8.80 -6.82
C SER A 59 -0.96 8.61 -8.30
N ARG A 60 -1.60 9.62 -8.91
CA ARG A 60 -2.01 9.61 -10.32
C ARG A 60 -0.84 9.51 -11.33
N ASN A 61 0.41 9.73 -10.91
CA ASN A 61 1.57 9.53 -11.78
C ASN A 61 1.82 8.04 -12.12
N PHE A 62 1.24 7.12 -11.33
CA PHE A 62 1.51 5.68 -11.41
C PHE A 62 0.36 4.87 -12.01
N GLY A 63 -0.83 5.47 -12.18
CA GLY A 63 -1.97 4.79 -12.78
C GLY A 63 -3.30 5.47 -12.47
N LYS A 64 -4.39 4.82 -12.88
CA LYS A 64 -5.73 5.17 -12.44
C LYS A 64 -5.87 4.76 -10.97
N LEU A 65 -6.46 5.64 -10.15
CA LEU A 65 -6.75 5.33 -8.76
C LEU A 65 -8.06 4.54 -8.67
N GLU A 66 -8.03 3.50 -7.83
CA GLU A 66 -9.23 2.79 -7.41
C GLU A 66 -10.00 3.63 -6.39
N LEU A 67 -11.32 3.42 -6.34
CA LEU A 67 -12.14 4.01 -5.28
C LEU A 67 -11.96 3.21 -4.00
N SER A 68 -12.00 3.90 -2.86
CA SER A 68 -12.04 3.25 -1.56
C SER A 68 -13.19 2.23 -1.51
N PRO A 69 -12.99 1.03 -0.92
CA PRO A 69 -14.05 0.02 -0.82
C PRO A 69 -15.32 0.61 -0.20
N ALA A 70 -16.49 0.25 -0.72
CA ALA A 70 -17.80 0.75 -0.24
C ALA A 70 -18.07 0.48 1.26
N SER A 71 -17.34 -0.45 1.89
CA SER A 71 -17.37 -0.66 3.35
C SER A 71 -16.74 0.49 4.14
N ALA A 72 -15.91 1.32 3.54
CA ALA A 72 -15.38 2.55 4.13
C ALA A 72 -16.50 3.57 4.40
N ASP A 73 -17.47 3.70 3.50
CA ASP A 73 -18.60 4.63 3.64
C ASP A 73 -19.50 4.28 4.83
N ALA A 74 -19.61 2.99 5.17
CA ALA A 74 -20.44 2.51 6.28
C ALA A 74 -19.71 2.48 7.63
N THR A 75 -18.37 2.52 7.65
CA THR A 75 -17.55 2.37 8.87
C THR A 75 -16.82 3.64 9.30
N ALA A 76 -16.65 4.63 8.42
CA ALA A 76 -16.02 5.92 8.73
C ALA A 76 -17.01 6.94 9.33
N GLY A 77 -17.84 6.54 10.30
CA GLY A 77 -18.64 7.47 11.10
C GLY A 77 -19.56 8.44 10.35
N GLY A 78 -19.89 8.17 9.07
CA GLY A 78 -20.67 9.07 8.22
C GLY A 78 -19.90 10.24 7.59
N GLN A 79 -18.56 10.27 7.68
CA GLN A 79 -17.77 11.23 6.89
C GLN A 79 -17.64 10.72 5.46
N ILE A 80 -18.54 11.19 4.59
CA ILE A 80 -18.33 11.16 3.14
C ILE A 80 -17.06 12.01 2.91
N HIS A 81 -15.92 11.37 2.76
CA HIS A 81 -14.71 12.07 2.38
C HIS A 81 -14.93 12.67 0.98
N SER A 82 -14.55 13.94 0.84
CA SER A 82 -14.63 14.64 -0.45
C SER A 82 -13.78 13.99 -1.54
N GLN A 83 -12.89 13.07 -1.16
CA GLN A 83 -11.93 12.38 -2.01
C GLN A 83 -12.14 10.87 -1.93
N PRO A 84 -12.98 10.28 -2.80
CA PRO A 84 -13.35 8.87 -2.73
C PRO A 84 -12.19 7.91 -3.06
N GLU A 85 -11.07 8.42 -3.60
CA GLU A 85 -9.86 7.63 -3.83
C GLU A 85 -9.00 7.43 -2.57
N ILE A 86 -9.27 8.14 -1.47
CA ILE A 86 -8.51 8.01 -0.22
C ILE A 86 -9.29 7.12 0.76
N TRP A 87 -8.62 6.09 1.26
CA TRP A 87 -9.13 5.26 2.34
C TRP A 87 -8.42 5.58 3.66
N ILE A 88 -9.18 5.99 4.68
CA ILE A 88 -8.63 6.29 6.00
C ILE A 88 -8.53 5.03 6.83
N ILE A 89 -7.30 4.66 7.15
CA ILE A 89 -6.96 3.58 8.09
C ILE A 89 -6.63 4.25 9.43
N SER A 90 -7.51 4.06 10.42
CA SER A 90 -7.35 4.70 11.73
C SER A 90 -8.04 3.90 12.82
N ASN A 91 -7.42 3.91 14.01
CA ASN A 91 -8.02 3.43 15.25
C ASN A 91 -8.50 4.57 16.16
N VAL A 92 -8.43 5.82 15.68
CA VAL A 92 -8.87 7.01 16.43
C VAL A 92 -10.39 7.09 16.45
N VAL A 93 -10.92 7.44 17.63
CA VAL A 93 -12.34 7.66 17.87
C VAL A 93 -12.52 9.09 18.39
N GLU A 94 -13.33 9.87 17.68
CA GLU A 94 -13.70 11.24 18.04
C GLU A 94 -15.20 11.29 18.31
N ASP A 95 -15.60 11.90 19.43
CA ASP A 95 -17.02 11.98 19.85
C ASP A 95 -17.77 10.64 19.84
N GLY A 96 -17.05 9.55 20.11
CA GLY A 96 -17.59 8.19 20.11
C GLY A 96 -17.77 7.57 18.72
N GLN A 97 -17.29 8.23 17.65
CA GLN A 97 -17.31 7.74 16.28
C GLN A 97 -15.89 7.47 15.75
N PRO A 98 -15.63 6.29 15.15
CA PRO A 98 -14.36 6.05 14.45
C PRO A 98 -14.20 6.99 13.26
N ILE A 99 -13.00 7.57 13.11
CA ILE A 99 -12.69 8.43 11.95
C ILE A 99 -12.20 7.65 10.73
N GLY A 100 -11.94 6.35 10.90
CA GLY A 100 -11.42 5.48 9.85
C GLY A 100 -11.75 4.01 10.10
N ALA A 101 -11.24 3.15 9.22
CA ALA A 101 -11.50 1.72 9.21
C ALA A 101 -10.31 0.90 9.72
N LEU A 102 -10.51 -0.43 9.79
CA LEU A 102 -9.56 -1.49 10.19
C LEU A 102 -9.14 -1.52 11.68
N GLY A 103 -9.21 -0.39 12.39
CA GLY A 103 -8.92 -0.35 13.83
C GLY A 103 -7.45 -0.62 14.15
N ASP A 104 -7.18 -1.29 15.27
CA ASP A 104 -5.84 -1.45 15.87
C ASP A 104 -5.31 -2.89 15.89
N LYS A 105 -5.98 -3.81 15.19
CA LYS A 105 -5.58 -5.22 15.14
C LYS A 105 -4.39 -5.44 14.23
N GLU A 106 -3.60 -6.48 14.54
CA GLU A 106 -2.55 -6.95 13.65
C GLU A 106 -3.18 -7.40 12.32
N ALA A 107 -2.63 -6.91 11.22
CA ALA A 107 -3.02 -7.34 9.89
C ALA A 107 -2.27 -8.62 9.53
N ASP A 108 -3.00 -9.64 9.09
CA ASP A 108 -2.40 -10.84 8.54
C ASP A 108 -1.59 -10.54 7.28
N TRP A 109 -0.64 -11.41 6.92
CA TRP A 109 0.06 -11.31 5.64
C TRP A 109 -0.93 -11.36 4.47
N HIS A 110 -0.88 -10.35 3.61
CA HIS A 110 -1.82 -10.21 2.49
C HIS A 110 -1.21 -9.46 1.30
N THR A 111 -1.90 -9.57 0.17
CA THR A 111 -1.77 -8.67 -0.98
C THR A 111 -3.10 -7.94 -1.13
N ASP A 112 -3.05 -6.61 -1.15
CA ASP A 112 -4.24 -5.75 -1.27
C ASP A 112 -5.11 -6.17 -2.45
N MET A 113 -6.41 -6.33 -2.16
CA MET A 113 -7.44 -6.62 -3.15
C MET A 113 -7.14 -7.79 -4.10
N SER A 114 -6.36 -8.79 -3.67
CA SER A 114 -6.06 -9.99 -4.49
C SER A 114 -7.29 -10.81 -4.93
N TYR A 115 -8.49 -10.49 -4.43
CA TYR A 115 -9.76 -11.12 -4.75
C TYR A 115 -10.52 -10.47 -5.92
N VAL A 116 -10.04 -9.37 -6.50
CA VAL A 116 -10.65 -8.78 -7.71
C VAL A 116 -9.94 -9.28 -8.97
N ASP A 117 -10.63 -9.25 -10.12
CA ASP A 117 -10.11 -9.79 -11.39
C ASP A 117 -8.83 -9.09 -11.88
N GLU A 118 -8.76 -7.76 -11.70
CA GLU A 118 -7.59 -6.94 -11.98
C GLU A 118 -7.11 -6.26 -10.69
N PRO A 119 -6.26 -6.93 -9.89
CA PRO A 119 -5.77 -6.36 -8.63
C PRO A 119 -4.96 -5.07 -8.85
N PRO A 120 -4.93 -4.16 -7.87
CA PRO A 120 -4.13 -2.94 -7.96
C PRO A 120 -2.65 -3.29 -8.10
N MET A 121 -1.95 -2.53 -8.95
CA MET A 121 -0.52 -2.73 -9.16
C MET A 121 0.35 -2.33 -7.95
N GLY A 122 -0.21 -1.53 -7.03
CA GLY A 122 0.46 -1.09 -5.82
C GLY A 122 -0.43 -0.18 -4.97
N SER A 123 0.04 0.10 -3.76
CA SER A 123 -0.64 0.93 -2.77
C SER A 123 0.29 2.05 -2.30
N ILE A 124 -0.26 3.23 -2.02
CA ILE A 124 0.46 4.36 -1.42
C ILE A 124 -0.16 4.62 -0.06
N LEU A 125 0.66 4.49 1.00
CA LEU A 125 0.25 4.73 2.37
C LEU A 125 0.97 5.98 2.90
N TYR A 126 0.19 6.97 3.35
CA TYR A 126 0.70 8.21 3.93
C TYR A 126 0.33 8.27 5.43
N SER A 127 1.33 8.37 6.29
CA SER A 127 1.14 8.35 7.74
C SER A 127 0.88 9.75 8.28
N LEU A 128 -0.29 9.97 8.89
CA LEU A 128 -0.66 11.21 9.57
C LEU A 128 -0.29 11.18 11.05
N GLU A 129 -0.65 10.10 11.74
CA GLU A 129 -0.35 9.86 13.15
C GLU A 129 0.30 8.49 13.32
N VAL A 130 1.43 8.44 14.02
CA VAL A 130 2.20 7.20 14.21
C VAL A 130 2.43 6.97 15.71
N PRO A 131 2.09 5.78 16.25
CA PRO A 131 2.32 5.48 17.66
C PRO A 131 3.83 5.44 17.98
N LYS A 132 4.19 5.80 19.21
CA LYS A 132 5.60 5.76 19.67
C LYS A 132 6.21 4.36 19.68
N VAL A 133 5.37 3.32 19.83
CA VAL A 133 5.76 1.91 19.92
C VAL A 133 4.69 1.08 19.20
N GLY A 134 5.12 0.09 18.41
CA GLY A 134 4.23 -0.74 17.61
C GLY A 134 3.84 -0.06 16.29
N GLY A 135 2.79 -0.58 15.64
CA GLY A 135 2.31 -0.04 14.35
C GLY A 135 3.28 -0.26 13.18
N ASN A 136 4.19 -1.23 13.28
CA ASN A 136 5.14 -1.53 12.22
C ASN A 136 4.43 -2.19 11.03
N THR A 137 4.72 -1.72 9.82
CA THR A 137 4.32 -2.41 8.59
C THR A 137 5.48 -3.27 8.09
N SER A 138 5.22 -4.56 7.87
CA SER A 138 6.21 -5.50 7.32
C SER A 138 5.88 -5.85 5.88
N PHE A 139 6.92 -6.08 5.06
CA PHE A 139 6.78 -6.42 3.65
C PHE A 139 7.59 -7.69 3.33
N GLY A 140 7.04 -8.55 2.46
CA GLY A 140 7.68 -9.78 1.99
C GLY A 140 8.03 -9.69 0.50
N ASN A 141 9.25 -10.11 0.11
CA ASN A 141 9.64 -10.14 -1.31
C ASN A 141 9.23 -11.50 -1.92
N MET A 142 8.07 -11.52 -2.60
CA MET A 142 7.56 -12.74 -3.21
C MET A 142 8.36 -13.22 -4.43
N TYR A 143 9.06 -12.31 -5.15
CA TYR A 143 9.99 -12.70 -6.21
C TYR A 143 11.16 -13.51 -5.64
N LYS A 144 11.84 -12.99 -4.61
CA LYS A 144 12.95 -13.68 -3.95
C LYS A 144 12.49 -14.93 -3.20
N ALA A 145 11.28 -14.94 -2.65
CA ALA A 145 10.70 -16.14 -2.05
C ALA A 145 10.55 -17.24 -3.11
N TYR A 146 9.97 -16.91 -4.28
CA TYR A 146 9.80 -17.84 -5.40
C TYR A 146 11.14 -18.35 -5.94
N GLU A 147 12.14 -17.47 -6.12
CA GLU A 147 13.48 -17.85 -6.58
C GLU A 147 14.18 -18.84 -5.65
N LYS A 148 13.94 -18.75 -4.34
CA LYS A 148 14.52 -19.61 -3.31
C LYS A 148 13.77 -20.92 -3.08
N LEU A 149 12.62 -21.11 -3.71
CA LEU A 149 11.90 -22.38 -3.60
C LEU A 149 12.76 -23.54 -4.13
N PRO A 150 12.75 -24.71 -3.46
CA PRO A 150 13.23 -25.96 -4.06
C PRO A 150 12.59 -26.17 -5.42
N ALA A 151 13.35 -26.66 -6.40
CA ALA A 151 12.89 -26.82 -7.78
C ALA A 151 11.54 -27.55 -7.88
N VAL A 152 11.37 -28.64 -7.12
CA VAL A 152 10.11 -29.40 -7.07
C VAL A 152 8.89 -28.56 -6.66
N LEU A 153 9.04 -27.65 -5.68
CA LEU A 153 7.95 -26.79 -5.24
C LEU A 153 7.70 -25.66 -6.24
N ARG A 154 8.78 -25.11 -6.81
CA ARG A 154 8.69 -24.06 -7.83
C ARG A 154 7.97 -24.57 -9.09
N ASP A 155 8.28 -25.79 -9.52
CA ASP A 155 7.69 -26.41 -10.69
C ASP A 155 6.21 -26.78 -10.43
N ALA A 156 5.90 -27.30 -9.24
CA ALA A 156 4.50 -27.51 -8.84
C ALA A 156 3.71 -26.18 -8.81
N ALA A 157 4.28 -25.11 -8.26
CA ALA A 157 3.62 -23.80 -8.15
C ALA A 157 3.30 -23.17 -9.51
N ARG A 158 3.97 -23.55 -10.61
CA ARG A 158 3.67 -23.05 -11.96
C ARG A 158 2.33 -23.54 -12.51
N GLU A 159 1.89 -24.71 -12.04
CA GLU A 159 0.67 -25.37 -12.53
C GLU A 159 -0.53 -25.16 -11.60
N LEU A 160 -0.30 -24.58 -10.43
CA LEU A 160 -1.34 -24.37 -9.42
C LEU A 160 -1.98 -22.98 -9.56
N THR A 161 -3.27 -22.93 -9.25
CA THR A 161 -4.03 -21.68 -9.12
C THR A 161 -4.52 -21.55 -7.68
N CYS A 162 -4.61 -20.30 -7.20
CA CYS A 162 -5.19 -19.97 -5.90
C CYS A 162 -6.48 -19.19 -6.13
N ARG A 163 -7.55 -19.53 -5.39
CA ARG A 163 -8.81 -18.77 -5.43
C ARG A 163 -8.81 -17.76 -4.30
N HIS A 164 -8.83 -16.48 -4.66
CA HIS A 164 -9.01 -15.36 -3.75
C HIS A 164 -10.43 -14.85 -3.93
N ASP A 165 -11.18 -14.73 -2.84
CA ASP A 165 -12.58 -14.34 -2.89
C ASP A 165 -12.94 -13.39 -1.74
N SER A 166 -13.89 -12.49 -1.99
CA SER A 166 -14.30 -11.47 -1.01
C SER A 166 -15.08 -12.06 0.18
N SER A 167 -15.55 -13.32 0.10
CA SER A 167 -16.11 -14.03 1.25
C SER A 167 -15.07 -14.60 2.21
N THR A 168 -13.78 -14.57 1.86
CA THR A 168 -12.69 -15.10 2.70
C THR A 168 -11.67 -14.03 3.09
N THR A 169 -11.17 -14.08 4.32
CA THR A 169 -10.04 -13.27 4.80
C THR A 169 -8.78 -13.59 4.00
N SER A 170 -7.75 -12.75 4.16
CA SER A 170 -6.46 -12.92 3.48
C SER A 170 -5.74 -14.23 3.85
N VAL A 171 -6.13 -14.86 4.96
CA VAL A 171 -5.62 -16.16 5.42
C VAL A 171 -6.56 -17.34 5.10
N GLY A 172 -7.65 -17.09 4.37
CA GLY A 172 -8.57 -18.13 3.88
C GLY A 172 -9.70 -18.51 4.83
N GLU A 173 -9.94 -17.74 5.89
CA GLU A 173 -11.08 -17.94 6.79
C GLU A 173 -12.33 -17.25 6.23
N THR A 174 -13.52 -17.81 6.43
CA THR A 174 -14.76 -17.15 5.97
C THR A 174 -15.04 -15.88 6.78
N ARG A 175 -15.35 -14.77 6.09
CA ARG A 175 -15.89 -13.55 6.72
C ARG A 175 -17.32 -13.85 7.17
N VAL A 176 -17.54 -13.94 8.49
CA VAL A 176 -18.84 -14.20 9.12
C VAL A 176 -19.69 -12.93 9.16
#